data_AF-A0A6F8XY70-F1
#
_entry.id   AF-A0A6F8XY70-F1
#
_cell.length_a   1.000
_cell.length_b   1.000
_cell.length_c   1.000
_cell.angle_alpha   90.00
_cell.angle_beta   90.00
_cell.angle_gamma   90.00
#
_symmetry.space_group_name_H-M   'P 1'
#
loop_
_entity.id
_entity.type
_entity.pdbx_description
1 polymer ?
#
loop_
_entity_poly.entity_id
_entity_poly.type
_entity_poly.pdbx_seq_one_letter_code
_entity_poly.pdbx_strand_id
1 'polypeptide(L)'
;MGVTILDPVEWQEMFAGLDALLRYAAGDRLKEGVPVVLRRAPRHTPAGYDPERRWLVGHQLFFALLQGVIVGLNCYLEASAAGGDPDDDEAAADADAAVRVAAAFMRSSAAAIKFAADFGPVDYEARIRPAMSPPSVREGFSGLQTRDHAHLIRLFARLRATAAAHGEGPAGEAFEQFVEATVTAYEAHKFICARFGGEVLPSLRMAAASRGRSTQAGLTALRQLMRARLFALTPEGTAARAAVPASYLGATPAVSTERSEG
;
A
#
# COMPACT_ATOMS: atom_id res chain seq x y z
N MET A 1 -7.31 25.48 4.18
CA MET A 1 -7.71 24.42 3.23
C MET A 1 -6.46 24.01 2.48
N GLY A 2 -5.97 22.80 2.74
CA GLY A 2 -4.68 22.34 2.24
C GLY A 2 -4.74 21.93 0.77
N VAL A 3 -3.74 22.37 0.02
CA VAL A 3 -3.18 21.59 -1.09
C VAL A 3 -2.91 20.19 -0.51
N THR A 4 -3.41 19.14 -1.17
CA THR A 4 -3.39 17.71 -0.79
C THR A 4 -2.43 17.25 0.34
N ILE A 5 -2.84 16.28 1.17
CA ILE A 5 -1.95 15.71 2.20
C ILE A 5 -0.74 14.94 1.65
N LEU A 6 -0.70 14.66 0.34
CA LEU A 6 0.46 14.03 -0.29
C LEU A 6 1.56 15.07 -0.50
N ASP A 7 2.79 14.69 -0.15
CA ASP A 7 3.95 15.47 -0.58
C ASP A 7 4.18 15.35 -2.11
N PRO A 8 5.03 16.20 -2.72
CA PRO A 8 5.28 16.16 -4.16
C PRO A 8 5.86 14.84 -4.68
N VAL A 9 6.56 14.07 -3.85
CA VAL A 9 7.10 12.75 -4.20
C VAL A 9 5.96 11.73 -4.19
N GLU A 10 5.17 11.68 -3.13
CA GLU A 10 4.03 10.75 -3.04
C GLU A 10 3.01 10.99 -4.15
N TRP A 11 2.80 12.26 -4.54
CA TRP A 11 1.98 12.60 -5.69
C TRP A 11 2.50 11.98 -7.00
N GLN A 12 3.82 11.95 -7.19
CA GLN A 12 4.44 11.31 -8.36
C GLN A 12 4.38 9.79 -8.26
N GLU A 13 4.65 9.23 -7.07
CA GLU A 13 4.58 7.79 -6.82
C GLU A 13 3.21 7.22 -7.14
N MET A 14 2.14 7.99 -6.95
CA MET A 14 0.78 7.58 -7.31
C MET A 14 0.62 7.13 -8.77
N PHE A 15 1.45 7.62 -9.68
CA PHE A 15 1.42 7.27 -11.11
C PHE A 15 2.57 6.35 -11.55
N ALA A 16 3.58 6.15 -10.70
CA ALA A 16 4.80 5.42 -11.06
C ALA A 16 4.54 3.97 -11.50
N GLY A 17 3.54 3.28 -10.93
CA GLY A 17 3.17 1.93 -11.36
C GLY A 17 2.65 1.87 -12.80
N LEU A 18 1.87 2.87 -13.22
CA LEU A 18 1.38 2.95 -14.60
C LEU A 18 2.52 3.22 -15.58
N ASP A 19 3.43 4.13 -15.23
CA ASP A 19 4.62 4.41 -16.04
C ASP A 19 5.52 3.16 -16.14
N ALA A 20 5.71 2.42 -15.04
CA ALA A 20 6.46 1.18 -15.02
C ALA A 20 5.83 0.11 -15.92
N LEU A 21 4.50 -0.04 -15.89
CA LEU A 21 3.77 -0.97 -16.75
C LEU A 21 3.96 -0.65 -18.24
N LEU A 22 3.83 0.61 -18.63
CA LEU A 22 3.96 1.02 -20.03
C LEU A 22 5.36 0.72 -20.57
N ARG A 23 6.39 0.92 -19.74
CA ARG A 23 7.79 0.67 -20.10
C ARG A 23 8.09 -0.82 -20.16
N TYR A 24 7.61 -1.58 -19.19
CA TYR A 24 7.70 -3.04 -19.21
C TYR A 24 7.04 -3.62 -20.47
N ALA A 25 5.84 -3.16 -20.83
CA ALA A 25 5.15 -3.56 -22.05
C ALA A 25 5.86 -3.13 -23.34
N ALA A 26 6.71 -2.10 -23.29
CA ALA A 26 7.54 -1.67 -24.41
C ALA A 26 8.88 -2.44 -24.52
N GLY A 27 9.12 -3.45 -23.67
CA GLY A 27 10.36 -4.22 -23.65
C GLY A 27 11.51 -3.57 -22.88
N ASP A 28 11.25 -2.49 -22.14
CA ASP A 28 12.24 -1.91 -21.22
C ASP A 28 12.26 -2.74 -19.93
N ARG A 29 13.38 -3.42 -19.67
CA ARG A 29 13.61 -4.25 -18.47
C ARG A 29 13.77 -3.45 -17.18
N LEU A 30 13.23 -2.23 -17.11
CA LEU A 30 13.12 -1.37 -15.92
C LEU A 30 14.39 -1.38 -15.05
N LYS A 31 15.50 -0.90 -15.62
CA LYS A 31 16.73 -0.68 -14.84
C LYS A 31 16.51 0.40 -13.78
N GLU A 32 17.27 0.32 -12.69
CA GLU A 32 17.21 1.27 -11.59
C GLU A 32 17.54 2.70 -12.06
N GLY A 33 16.93 3.71 -11.42
CA GLY A 33 17.26 5.12 -11.62
C GLY A 33 16.61 5.82 -12.82
N VAL A 34 15.70 5.17 -13.56
CA VAL A 34 15.09 5.84 -14.72
C VAL A 34 13.95 6.79 -14.28
N PRO A 35 13.94 8.06 -14.73
CA PRO A 35 13.03 9.08 -14.21
C PRO A 35 11.56 8.71 -14.39
N VAL A 36 10.79 8.81 -13.30
CA VAL A 36 9.33 8.84 -13.34
C VAL A 36 8.91 10.12 -14.06
N VAL A 37 7.87 10.07 -14.89
CA VAL A 37 7.34 11.28 -15.52
C VAL A 37 6.86 12.22 -14.42
N LEU A 38 7.54 13.36 -14.27
CA LEU A 38 7.24 14.34 -13.22
C LEU A 38 5.85 14.94 -13.43
N ARG A 39 4.85 14.38 -12.75
CA ARG A 39 3.52 14.96 -12.66
C ARG A 39 3.52 15.97 -11.52
N ARG A 40 3.26 17.23 -11.84
CA ARG A 40 3.18 18.28 -10.83
C ARG A 40 1.90 18.14 -10.02
N ALA A 41 2.02 18.17 -8.70
CA ALA A 41 0.87 18.26 -7.82
C ALA A 41 0.03 19.52 -8.15
N PRO A 42 -1.31 19.46 -8.07
CA PRO A 42 -2.16 20.63 -8.23
C PRO A 42 -1.73 21.70 -7.22
N ARG A 43 -1.43 22.91 -7.70
CA ARG A 43 -1.00 24.01 -6.82
C ARG A 43 -2.17 24.66 -6.07
N HIS A 44 -3.39 24.33 -6.45
CA HIS A 44 -4.61 24.87 -5.87
C HIS A 44 -5.57 23.71 -5.59
N THR A 45 -6.30 23.81 -4.49
CA THR A 45 -7.50 22.99 -4.28
C THR A 45 -8.44 23.29 -5.45
N PRO A 46 -8.86 22.31 -6.26
CA PRO A 46 -9.88 22.54 -7.27
C PRO A 46 -11.11 23.15 -6.59
N ALA A 47 -11.82 24.07 -7.26
CA ALA A 47 -13.14 24.47 -6.80
C ALA A 47 -14.00 23.21 -6.61
N GLY A 48 -14.57 23.01 -5.42
CA GLY A 48 -15.35 21.81 -5.07
C GLY A 48 -14.63 20.83 -4.13
N TYR A 49 -14.38 21.25 -2.88
CA TYR A 49 -14.00 20.33 -1.80
C TYR A 49 -15.12 19.28 -1.60
N ASP A 50 -14.83 18.04 -1.94
CA ASP A 50 -15.77 16.92 -1.88
C ASP A 50 -15.08 15.68 -1.28
N PRO A 51 -15.18 15.49 0.04
CA PRO A 51 -14.65 14.32 0.75
C PRO A 51 -15.16 12.99 0.21
N GLU A 52 -16.44 12.91 -0.19
CA GLU A 52 -17.06 11.67 -0.66
C GLU A 52 -16.50 11.27 -2.02
N ARG A 53 -16.39 12.24 -2.93
CA ARG A 53 -15.73 12.01 -4.22
C ARG A 53 -14.26 11.69 -4.05
N ARG A 54 -13.56 12.36 -3.12
CA ARG A 54 -12.14 12.06 -2.83
C ARG A 54 -11.96 10.63 -2.35
N TRP A 55 -12.80 10.21 -1.39
CA TRP A 55 -12.82 8.86 -0.88
C TRP A 55 -13.10 7.84 -2.00
N LEU A 56 -14.15 8.07 -2.80
CA LEU A 56 -14.56 7.15 -3.86
C LEU A 56 -13.50 6.98 -4.94
N VAL A 57 -13.02 8.10 -5.51
CA VAL A 57 -12.02 8.08 -6.60
C VAL A 57 -10.69 7.51 -6.09
N GLY A 58 -10.29 7.85 -4.86
CA GLY A 58 -9.07 7.29 -4.27
C GLY A 58 -9.15 5.78 -4.07
N HIS A 59 -10.28 5.24 -3.61
CA HIS A 59 -10.46 3.79 -3.50
C HIS A 59 -10.52 3.10 -4.87
N GLN A 60 -11.20 3.69 -5.86
CA GLN A 60 -11.21 3.17 -7.23
C GLN A 60 -9.79 3.07 -7.80
N LEU A 61 -8.99 4.13 -7.62
CA LEU A 61 -7.58 4.14 -8.02
C LEU A 61 -6.78 3.09 -7.27
N PHE A 62 -6.91 2.99 -5.94
CA PHE A 62 -6.24 1.98 -5.13
C PHE A 62 -6.51 0.56 -5.64
N PHE A 63 -7.77 0.21 -5.93
CA PHE A 63 -8.10 -1.12 -6.43
C PHE A 63 -7.54 -1.40 -7.82
N ALA A 64 -7.54 -0.42 -8.72
CA ALA A 64 -6.89 -0.55 -10.02
C ALA A 64 -5.37 -0.78 -9.90
N LEU A 65 -4.70 -0.04 -8.99
CA LEU A 65 -3.27 -0.20 -8.75
C LEU A 65 -2.95 -1.56 -8.11
N LEU A 66 -3.82 -2.06 -7.23
CA LEU A 66 -3.69 -3.39 -6.63
C LEU A 66 -3.69 -4.51 -7.68
N GLN A 67 -4.47 -4.35 -8.75
CA GLN A 67 -4.47 -5.29 -9.88
C GLN A 67 -3.12 -5.27 -10.62
N GLY A 68 -2.49 -4.10 -10.76
CA GLY A 68 -1.13 -3.98 -11.29
C GLY A 68 -0.09 -4.74 -10.46
N VAL A 69 -0.19 -4.67 -9.13
CA VAL A 69 0.65 -5.50 -8.23
C VAL A 69 0.44 -7.00 -8.52
N ILE A 70 -0.81 -7.44 -8.61
CA ILE A 70 -1.16 -8.83 -8.86
C ILE A 70 -0.59 -9.32 -10.20
N VAL A 71 -0.71 -8.52 -11.25
CA VAL A 71 -0.16 -8.85 -12.57
C VAL A 71 1.36 -8.99 -12.49
N GLY A 72 2.06 -7.99 -11.94
CA GLY A 72 3.53 -8.04 -11.82
C GLY A 72 4.03 -9.25 -11.03
N LEU A 73 3.37 -9.62 -9.94
CA LEU A 73 3.74 -10.81 -9.15
C LEU A 73 3.47 -12.13 -9.88
N ASN A 74 2.42 -12.20 -10.71
CA ASN A 74 2.18 -13.39 -11.53
C ASN A 74 3.25 -13.50 -12.64
N CYS A 75 3.60 -12.39 -13.30
CA CYS A 75 4.68 -12.36 -14.29
C CYS A 75 6.03 -12.75 -13.66
N TYR A 76 6.33 -12.26 -12.45
CA TYR A 76 7.51 -12.69 -11.69
C TYR A 76 7.51 -14.21 -11.46
N LEU A 77 6.40 -14.76 -10.92
CA LEU A 77 6.30 -16.20 -10.67
C LEU A 77 6.42 -17.05 -11.93
N GLU A 78 5.92 -16.56 -13.07
CA GLU A 78 6.03 -17.24 -14.36
C GLU A 78 7.47 -17.22 -14.88
N ALA A 79 8.12 -16.06 -14.88
CA ALA A 79 9.52 -15.90 -15.29
C ALA A 79 10.46 -16.73 -14.40
N SER A 80 10.29 -16.68 -13.08
CA SER A 80 11.07 -17.48 -12.13
C SER A 80 10.87 -19.00 -12.30
N ALA A 81 9.73 -19.44 -12.82
CA ALA A 81 9.49 -20.86 -13.10
C ALA A 81 10.06 -21.30 -14.45
N ALA A 82 10.21 -20.38 -15.40
CA ALA A 82 10.79 -20.65 -16.72
C ALA A 82 12.32 -20.78 -16.68
N GLY A 83 13.00 -20.04 -15.78
CA GLY A 83 14.45 -20.03 -15.59
C GLY A 83 15.03 -21.28 -14.91
N GLY A 84 14.70 -22.47 -15.40
CA GLY A 84 15.21 -23.74 -14.88
C GLY A 84 16.71 -23.96 -15.11
N ASP A 85 17.36 -23.10 -15.89
CA ASP A 85 18.81 -23.04 -16.07
C ASP A 85 19.36 -21.84 -15.26
N PRO A 86 20.21 -22.06 -14.25
CA PRO A 86 20.79 -20.98 -13.45
C PRO A 86 21.66 -20.00 -14.24
N ASP A 87 22.02 -20.32 -15.49
CA ASP A 87 22.78 -19.44 -16.39
C ASP A 87 21.87 -18.67 -17.39
N ASP A 88 20.53 -18.77 -17.29
CA ASP A 88 19.59 -18.00 -18.12
C ASP A 88 19.41 -16.57 -17.60
N ASP A 89 20.38 -15.72 -17.96
CA ASP A 89 20.39 -14.29 -17.65
C ASP A 89 19.13 -13.54 -18.15
N GLU A 90 18.44 -14.04 -19.19
CA GLU A 90 17.23 -13.40 -19.71
C GLU A 90 16.02 -13.66 -18.83
N ALA A 91 15.82 -14.91 -18.41
CA ALA A 91 14.72 -15.27 -17.50
C ALA A 91 14.85 -14.57 -16.13
N ALA A 92 16.08 -14.48 -15.61
CA ALA A 92 16.37 -13.74 -14.38
C ALA A 92 16.05 -12.24 -14.52
N ALA A 93 16.47 -11.62 -15.62
CA ALA A 93 16.20 -10.21 -15.89
C ALA A 93 14.71 -9.91 -16.09
N ASP A 94 13.95 -10.83 -16.68
CA ASP A 94 12.50 -10.67 -16.87
C ASP A 94 11.74 -10.81 -15.54
N ALA A 95 12.17 -11.73 -14.66
CA ALA A 95 11.65 -11.82 -13.29
C ALA A 95 11.91 -10.52 -12.51
N ASP A 96 13.14 -10.02 -12.53
CA ASP A 96 13.53 -8.76 -11.88
C ASP A 96 12.69 -7.57 -12.36
N ALA A 97 12.50 -7.45 -13.68
CA ALA A 97 11.67 -6.40 -14.25
C ALA A 97 10.20 -6.52 -13.79
N ALA A 98 9.65 -7.74 -13.76
CA ALA A 98 8.27 -7.99 -13.34
C ALA A 98 8.04 -7.65 -11.86
N VAL A 99 8.96 -8.00 -10.96
CA VAL A 99 8.84 -7.64 -9.54
C VAL A 99 9.06 -6.14 -9.30
N ARG A 100 9.89 -5.47 -10.09
CA ARG A 100 10.01 -3.99 -10.07
C ARG A 100 8.70 -3.30 -10.48
N VAL A 101 7.96 -3.84 -11.47
CA VAL A 101 6.59 -3.39 -11.79
C VAL A 101 5.67 -3.53 -10.58
N ALA A 102 5.68 -4.71 -9.93
CA ALA A 102 4.86 -4.94 -8.74
C ALA A 102 5.21 -3.98 -7.59
N ALA A 103 6.50 -3.70 -7.37
CA ALA A 103 6.98 -2.75 -6.37
C ALA A 103 6.50 -1.32 -6.67
N ALA A 104 6.57 -0.89 -7.93
CA ALA A 104 6.08 0.42 -8.35
C ALA A 104 4.57 0.57 -8.10
N PHE A 105 3.76 -0.42 -8.48
CA PHE A 105 2.32 -0.41 -8.19
C PHE A 105 2.01 -0.45 -6.69
N MET A 106 2.83 -1.13 -5.89
CA MET A 106 2.65 -1.16 -4.44
C MET A 106 2.92 0.20 -3.80
N ARG A 107 3.97 0.92 -4.25
CA ARG A 107 4.21 2.33 -3.84
C ARG A 107 3.08 3.25 -4.30
N SER A 108 2.62 3.12 -5.55
CA SER A 108 1.46 3.87 -6.04
C SER A 108 0.21 3.61 -5.19
N SER A 109 0.01 2.37 -4.74
CA SER A 109 -1.11 1.99 -3.86
C SER A 109 -0.99 2.67 -2.49
N ALA A 110 0.21 2.82 -1.94
CA ALA A 110 0.45 3.55 -0.69
C ALA A 110 0.03 5.03 -0.82
N ALA A 111 0.45 5.69 -1.91
CA ALA A 111 0.03 7.06 -2.21
C ALA A 111 -1.49 7.17 -2.44
N ALA A 112 -2.09 6.22 -3.17
CA ALA A 112 -3.53 6.22 -3.43
C ALA A 112 -4.37 6.06 -2.14
N ILE A 113 -3.90 5.29 -1.15
CA ILE A 113 -4.55 5.20 0.17
C ILE A 113 -4.54 6.56 0.87
N LYS A 114 -3.41 7.27 0.86
CA LYS A 114 -3.33 8.63 1.43
C LYS A 114 -4.24 9.60 0.67
N PHE A 115 -4.24 9.52 -0.66
CA PHE A 115 -5.15 10.31 -1.50
C PHE A 115 -6.62 10.07 -1.17
N ALA A 116 -7.02 8.81 -0.96
CA ALA A 116 -8.37 8.43 -0.56
C ALA A 116 -8.78 8.95 0.82
N ALA A 117 -7.83 9.45 1.62
CA ALA A 117 -8.01 10.01 2.96
C ALA A 117 -7.71 11.52 3.03
N ASP A 118 -7.56 12.18 1.88
CA ASP A 118 -7.22 13.60 1.73
C ASP A 118 -8.42 14.53 2.04
N PHE A 119 -8.90 14.45 3.27
CA PHE A 119 -9.97 15.27 3.87
C PHE A 119 -9.83 15.31 5.41
N GLY A 120 -10.66 16.13 6.06
CA GLY A 120 -10.65 16.32 7.51
C GLY A 120 -11.25 15.15 8.30
N PRO A 121 -10.82 14.89 9.55
CA PRO A 121 -11.45 13.90 10.43
C PRO A 121 -12.94 14.15 10.70
N VAL A 122 -13.36 15.43 10.75
CA VAL A 122 -14.77 15.81 10.91
C VAL A 122 -15.62 15.30 9.74
N ASP A 123 -15.14 15.44 8.50
CA ASP A 123 -15.84 14.92 7.31
C ASP A 123 -15.85 13.38 7.30
N TYR A 124 -14.77 12.76 7.79
CA TYR A 124 -14.73 11.30 7.94
C TYR A 124 -15.85 10.81 8.85
N GLU A 125 -16.00 11.41 10.04
CA GLU A 125 -17.01 11.00 11.01
C GLU A 125 -18.43 11.34 10.58
N ALA A 126 -18.64 12.52 10.00
CA ALA A 126 -19.96 13.01 9.64
C ALA A 126 -20.51 12.43 8.33
N ARG A 127 -19.63 12.10 7.36
CA ARG A 127 -20.04 11.76 5.99
C ARG A 127 -19.53 10.39 5.54
N ILE A 128 -18.22 10.15 5.64
CA ILE A 128 -17.60 8.95 5.06
C ILE A 128 -17.91 7.68 5.85
N ARG A 129 -17.70 7.71 7.17
CA ARG A 129 -17.89 6.54 8.04
C ARG A 129 -19.35 6.07 8.07
N PRO A 130 -20.37 6.95 8.15
CA PRO A 130 -21.77 6.56 8.00
C PRO A 130 -22.06 5.93 6.63
N ALA A 131 -21.51 6.48 5.53
CA ALA A 131 -21.66 5.89 4.20
C ALA A 131 -20.99 4.50 4.06
N MET A 132 -19.96 4.22 4.86
CA MET A 132 -19.30 2.91 4.99
C MET A 132 -19.94 1.98 6.03
N SER A 133 -21.10 2.35 6.58
CA SER A 133 -21.84 1.55 7.57
C SER A 133 -23.23 1.18 7.02
N PRO A 134 -23.93 0.20 7.63
CA PRO A 134 -25.32 -0.06 7.29
C PRO A 134 -26.22 1.18 7.48
N PRO A 135 -27.27 1.35 6.67
CA PRO A 135 -27.72 0.45 5.58
C PRO A 135 -27.00 0.63 4.25
N SER A 136 -26.13 1.65 4.10
CA SER A 136 -25.47 2.01 2.84
C SER A 136 -24.57 0.90 2.29
N VAL A 137 -23.96 0.11 3.17
CA VAL A 137 -23.18 -1.08 2.84
C VAL A 137 -23.47 -2.22 3.83
N ARG A 138 -23.04 -3.44 3.51
CA ARG A 138 -23.13 -4.58 4.44
C ARG A 138 -22.28 -4.34 5.68
N GLU A 139 -22.73 -4.89 6.81
CA GLU A 139 -21.96 -4.86 8.07
C GLU A 139 -20.53 -5.38 7.88
N GLY A 140 -19.59 -4.70 8.53
CA GLY A 140 -18.19 -5.09 8.52
C GLY A 140 -17.44 -4.75 7.23
N PHE A 141 -17.95 -3.82 6.42
CA PHE A 141 -17.28 -3.31 5.24
C PHE A 141 -15.81 -3.00 5.51
N SER A 142 -14.93 -3.57 4.70
CA SER A 142 -13.49 -3.41 4.79
C SER A 142 -12.84 -3.68 3.44
N GLY A 143 -11.80 -2.92 3.09
CA GLY A 143 -10.98 -3.19 1.91
C GLY A 143 -10.37 -4.61 1.87
N LEU A 144 -10.26 -5.26 3.04
CA LEU A 144 -9.84 -6.67 3.18
C LEU A 144 -10.83 -7.69 2.61
N GLN A 145 -12.06 -7.29 2.30
CA GLN A 145 -13.08 -8.19 1.76
C GLN A 145 -13.06 -8.26 0.23
N THR A 146 -12.21 -7.49 -0.44
CA THR A 146 -12.14 -7.53 -1.90
C THR A 146 -11.49 -8.82 -2.39
N ARG A 147 -12.00 -9.34 -3.52
CA ARG A 147 -11.45 -10.55 -4.17
C ARG A 147 -9.98 -10.39 -4.51
N ASP A 148 -9.60 -9.19 -4.97
CA ASP A 148 -8.24 -8.85 -5.37
C ASP A 148 -7.30 -8.85 -4.16
N HIS A 149 -7.70 -8.26 -3.02
CA HIS A 149 -6.91 -8.34 -1.79
C HIS A 149 -6.69 -9.79 -1.35
N ALA A 150 -7.76 -10.61 -1.33
CA ALA A 150 -7.64 -12.02 -0.97
C ALA A 150 -6.74 -12.80 -1.95
N HIS A 151 -6.77 -12.46 -3.24
CA HIS A 151 -5.87 -13.04 -4.24
C HIS A 151 -4.42 -12.64 -4.01
N LEU A 152 -4.14 -11.36 -3.74
CA LEU A 152 -2.80 -10.88 -3.42
C LEU A 152 -2.19 -11.62 -2.21
N ILE A 153 -2.97 -11.85 -1.15
CA ILE A 153 -2.47 -12.60 0.02
C ILE A 153 -2.14 -14.05 -0.33
N ARG A 154 -2.92 -14.69 -1.23
CA ARG A 154 -2.56 -16.02 -1.74
C ARG A 154 -1.28 -16.00 -2.58
N LEU A 155 -1.05 -14.93 -3.35
CA LEU A 155 0.21 -14.75 -4.07
C LEU A 155 1.40 -14.64 -3.11
N PHE A 156 1.28 -13.93 -1.99
CA PHE A 156 2.36 -13.85 -0.99
C PHE A 156 2.69 -15.24 -0.43
N ALA A 157 1.67 -16.04 -0.11
CA ALA A 157 1.88 -17.41 0.33
C ALA A 157 2.53 -18.29 -0.76
N ARG A 158 2.17 -18.08 -2.04
CA ARG A 158 2.76 -18.80 -3.16
C ARG A 158 4.24 -18.42 -3.37
N LEU A 159 4.58 -17.13 -3.30
CA LEU A 159 5.96 -16.64 -3.38
C LEU A 159 6.84 -17.33 -2.33
N ARG A 160 6.34 -17.46 -1.09
CA ARG A 160 7.02 -18.21 -0.03
C ARG A 160 7.17 -19.70 -0.33
N ALA A 161 6.14 -20.34 -0.86
CA ALA A 161 6.20 -21.76 -1.17
C ALA A 161 7.24 -22.02 -2.27
N THR A 162 7.28 -21.17 -3.29
CA THR A 162 8.29 -21.20 -4.35
C THR A 162 9.70 -20.99 -3.75
N ALA A 163 9.88 -19.98 -2.89
CA ALA A 163 11.12 -19.75 -2.14
C ALA A 163 11.67 -21.01 -1.45
N ALA A 164 10.79 -21.72 -0.73
CA ALA A 164 11.17 -22.87 0.05
C ALA A 164 11.48 -24.10 -0.83
N ALA A 165 10.83 -24.22 -1.98
CA ALA A 165 11.01 -25.35 -2.89
C ALA A 165 12.33 -25.31 -3.66
N HIS A 166 12.83 -24.12 -3.99
CA HIS A 166 14.04 -23.95 -4.80
C HIS A 166 15.32 -23.75 -3.98
N GLY A 167 15.25 -23.74 -2.64
CA GLY A 167 16.42 -23.57 -1.76
C GLY A 167 17.01 -22.15 -1.75
N GLU A 168 16.68 -21.36 -2.77
CA GLU A 168 16.90 -19.93 -2.88
C GLU A 168 15.56 -19.22 -2.72
N GLY A 169 15.45 -18.33 -1.73
CA GLY A 169 14.25 -17.53 -1.59
C GLY A 169 14.09 -16.56 -2.76
N PRO A 170 12.93 -15.87 -2.90
CA PRO A 170 12.89 -14.68 -3.72
C PRO A 170 13.96 -13.74 -3.18
N ALA A 171 14.99 -13.57 -4.00
CA ALA A 171 16.25 -12.97 -3.63
C ALA A 171 16.61 -11.93 -4.68
N GLY A 172 17.53 -11.05 -4.31
CA GLY A 172 17.92 -9.94 -5.16
C GLY A 172 17.23 -8.64 -4.78
N GLU A 173 17.91 -7.56 -5.12
CA GLU A 173 17.54 -6.18 -4.80
C GLU A 173 16.13 -5.83 -5.29
N ALA A 174 15.73 -6.32 -6.47
CA ALA A 174 14.41 -6.07 -7.04
C ALA A 174 13.27 -6.59 -6.14
N PHE A 175 13.44 -7.76 -5.54
CA PHE A 175 12.46 -8.32 -4.60
C PHE A 175 12.50 -7.61 -3.24
N GLU A 176 13.68 -7.21 -2.75
CA GLU A 176 13.80 -6.38 -1.54
C GLU A 176 13.03 -5.06 -1.69
N GLN A 177 13.13 -4.40 -2.85
CA GLN A 177 12.35 -3.20 -3.17
C GLN A 177 10.83 -3.45 -3.13
N PHE A 178 10.38 -4.65 -3.50
CA PHE A 178 8.96 -5.02 -3.38
C PHE A 178 8.53 -5.21 -1.92
N VAL A 179 9.39 -5.81 -1.09
CA VAL A 179 9.15 -5.92 0.35
C VAL A 179 9.06 -4.54 0.99
N GLU A 180 9.98 -3.64 0.68
CA GLU A 180 9.98 -2.25 1.15
C GLU A 180 8.74 -1.48 0.69
N ALA A 181 8.33 -1.64 -0.58
CA ALA A 181 7.10 -1.06 -1.08
C ALA A 181 5.87 -1.60 -0.31
N THR A 182 5.87 -2.88 0.04
CA THR A 182 4.81 -3.50 0.84
C THR A 182 4.78 -2.93 2.26
N VAL A 183 5.94 -2.73 2.90
CA VAL A 183 6.05 -2.03 4.20
C VAL A 183 5.48 -0.61 4.08
N THR A 184 5.85 0.11 3.04
CA THR A 184 5.38 1.48 2.75
C THR A 184 3.86 1.55 2.65
N ALA A 185 3.23 0.59 1.96
CA ALA A 185 1.77 0.50 1.89
C ALA A 185 1.11 0.25 3.26
N TYR A 186 1.73 -0.55 4.14
CA TYR A 186 1.23 -0.72 5.51
C TYR A 186 1.39 0.53 6.36
N GLU A 187 2.51 1.24 6.25
CA GLU A 187 2.72 2.48 6.99
C GLU A 187 1.75 3.58 6.51
N ALA A 188 1.47 3.67 5.21
CA ALA A 188 0.40 4.54 4.69
C ALA A 188 -0.97 4.19 5.29
N HIS A 189 -1.30 2.89 5.40
CA HIS A 189 -2.55 2.46 6.02
C HIS A 189 -2.59 2.77 7.53
N LYS A 190 -1.48 2.57 8.25
CA LYS A 190 -1.39 2.93 9.67
C LYS A 190 -1.60 4.43 9.88
N PHE A 191 -0.96 5.25 9.06
CA PHE A 191 -1.10 6.70 9.08
C PHE A 191 -2.56 7.13 8.95
N ILE A 192 -3.30 6.62 7.96
CA ILE A 192 -4.72 6.98 7.80
C ILE A 192 -5.60 6.42 8.92
N CYS A 193 -5.27 5.23 9.45
CA CYS A 193 -5.99 4.68 10.60
C CYS A 193 -5.83 5.58 11.82
N ALA A 194 -4.61 6.02 12.13
CA ALA A 194 -4.35 6.93 13.23
C ALA A 194 -5.08 8.27 13.05
N ARG A 195 -5.01 8.84 11.84
CA ARG A 195 -5.70 10.10 11.48
C ARG A 195 -7.21 10.07 11.74
N PHE A 196 -7.85 8.90 11.61
CA PHE A 196 -9.30 8.72 11.77
C PHE A 196 -9.67 7.96 13.04
N GLY A 197 -8.86 8.06 14.10
CA GLY A 197 -9.19 7.56 15.43
C GLY A 197 -9.03 6.05 15.62
N GLY A 198 -8.37 5.34 14.70
CA GLY A 198 -8.12 3.90 14.76
C GLY A 198 -7.17 3.44 15.87
N GLU A 199 -6.58 4.38 16.63
CA GLU A 199 -5.86 4.10 17.88
C GLU A 199 -6.80 3.77 19.04
N VAL A 200 -8.04 4.25 18.97
CA VAL A 200 -9.06 4.08 20.02
C VAL A 200 -10.21 3.23 19.51
N LEU A 201 -10.63 3.47 18.26
CA LEU A 201 -11.78 2.80 17.67
C LEU A 201 -11.40 1.45 17.04
N PRO A 202 -12.25 0.41 17.18
CA PRO A 202 -12.10 -0.82 16.42
C PRO A 202 -12.36 -0.55 14.93
N SER A 203 -11.76 -1.36 14.06
CA SER A 203 -12.14 -1.34 12.64
C SER A 203 -13.62 -1.71 12.45
N LEU A 204 -14.28 -1.21 11.41
CA LEU A 204 -15.68 -1.55 11.09
C LEU A 204 -15.91 -3.06 11.03
N ARG A 205 -14.95 -3.80 10.46
CA ARG A 205 -14.95 -5.27 10.42
C ARG A 205 -14.94 -5.90 11.81
N MET A 206 -14.07 -5.42 12.70
CA MET A 206 -13.97 -5.97 14.05
C MET A 206 -15.17 -5.60 14.92
N ALA A 207 -15.68 -4.38 14.76
CA ALA A 207 -16.94 -3.96 15.37
C ALA A 207 -18.08 -4.91 14.95
N ALA A 208 -18.22 -5.20 13.66
CA ALA A 208 -19.22 -6.15 13.17
C ALA A 208 -19.00 -7.58 13.68
N ALA A 209 -17.77 -8.12 13.55
CA ALA A 209 -17.45 -9.49 13.97
C ALA A 209 -17.68 -9.73 15.48
N SER A 210 -17.51 -8.71 16.30
CA SER A 210 -17.71 -8.77 17.74
C SER A 210 -19.10 -8.33 18.20
N ARG A 211 -20.00 -7.96 17.27
CA ARG A 211 -21.28 -7.30 17.59
C ARG A 211 -21.11 -6.08 18.51
N GLY A 212 -20.11 -5.25 18.22
CA GLY A 212 -19.78 -4.04 18.96
C GLY A 212 -19.03 -4.26 20.29
N ARG A 213 -18.70 -5.50 20.65
CA ARG A 213 -18.00 -5.80 21.92
C ARG A 213 -16.48 -5.72 21.85
N SER A 214 -15.90 -5.60 20.66
CA SER A 214 -14.44 -5.49 20.52
C SER A 214 -13.96 -4.12 21.00
N THR A 215 -13.02 -4.15 21.94
CA THR A 215 -12.27 -2.98 22.41
C THR A 215 -10.90 -2.87 21.74
N GLN A 216 -10.55 -3.80 20.84
CA GLN A 216 -9.24 -3.81 20.20
C GLN A 216 -9.18 -2.71 19.13
N ALA A 217 -8.24 -1.78 19.32
CA ALA A 217 -7.94 -0.71 18.39
C ALA A 217 -7.63 -1.23 16.98
N GLY A 218 -8.16 -0.56 15.96
CA GLY A 218 -7.92 -0.90 14.56
C GLY A 218 -6.44 -0.95 14.19
N LEU A 219 -5.63 -0.06 14.76
CA LEU A 219 -4.18 -0.01 14.52
C LEU A 219 -3.45 -1.26 15.04
N THR A 220 -3.90 -1.84 16.15
CA THR A 220 -3.34 -3.10 16.68
C THR A 220 -3.62 -4.27 15.76
N ALA A 221 -4.85 -4.37 15.25
CA ALA A 221 -5.21 -5.40 14.27
C ALA A 221 -4.42 -5.25 12.96
N LEU A 222 -4.23 -4.01 12.50
CA LEU A 222 -3.43 -3.73 11.30
C LEU A 222 -1.96 -4.15 11.47
N ARG A 223 -1.34 -3.86 12.63
CA ARG A 223 0.03 -4.30 12.94
C ARG A 223 0.17 -5.82 12.92
N GLN A 224 -0.81 -6.55 13.44
CA GLN A 224 -0.81 -8.02 13.40
C GLN A 224 -0.89 -8.54 11.96
N LEU A 225 -1.76 -7.98 11.14
CA LEU A 225 -1.89 -8.34 9.73
C LEU A 225 -0.61 -8.03 8.93
N MET A 226 -0.01 -6.87 9.16
CA MET A 226 1.27 -6.49 8.54
C MET A 226 2.36 -7.52 8.85
N ARG A 227 2.55 -7.87 10.13
CA ARG A 227 3.56 -8.86 10.55
C ARG A 227 3.36 -10.21 9.86
N ALA A 228 2.14 -10.73 9.86
CA ALA A 228 1.82 -12.01 9.24
C ALA A 228 2.12 -12.04 7.73
N ARG A 229 1.88 -10.91 7.04
CA ARG A 229 2.06 -10.81 5.59
C ARG A 229 3.51 -10.55 5.20
N LEU A 230 4.25 -9.76 5.97
CA LEU A 230 5.70 -9.59 5.78
C LEU A 230 6.45 -10.90 6.04
N PHE A 231 6.03 -11.66 7.06
CA PHE A 231 6.53 -13.02 7.27
C PHE A 231 6.24 -13.98 6.10
N ALA A 232 5.22 -13.70 5.30
CA ALA A 232 4.97 -14.45 4.07
C ALA A 232 5.87 -14.01 2.90
N LEU A 233 6.50 -12.83 2.96
CA LEU A 233 7.37 -12.33 1.89
C LEU A 233 8.85 -12.55 2.20
N THR A 234 9.25 -12.55 3.47
CA THR A 234 10.64 -12.72 3.89
C THR A 234 10.79 -13.98 4.74
N PRO A 235 11.61 -14.97 4.34
CA PRO A 235 12.20 -15.89 5.32
C PRO A 235 12.99 -15.07 6.34
N GLU A 236 13.10 -15.51 7.59
CA GLU A 236 13.75 -14.76 8.68
C GLU A 236 15.14 -14.24 8.26
N GLY A 237 15.32 -12.90 8.22
CA GLY A 237 16.62 -12.28 7.94
C GLY A 237 16.57 -10.93 7.22
N THR A 238 15.65 -10.70 6.28
CA THR A 238 15.65 -9.48 5.43
C THR A 238 14.75 -8.36 5.94
N ALA A 239 13.67 -8.67 6.66
CA ALA A 239 12.74 -7.66 7.20
C ALA A 239 13.39 -6.68 8.21
N ALA A 240 14.54 -7.04 8.80
CA ALA A 240 15.28 -6.18 9.74
C ALA A 240 16.01 -5.01 9.06
N ARG A 241 16.13 -5.01 7.72
CA ARG A 241 16.84 -3.97 6.95
C ARG A 241 15.95 -2.94 6.25
N ALA A 242 14.64 -3.17 6.18
CA ALA A 242 13.72 -2.24 5.51
C ALA A 242 13.60 -0.93 6.31
N ALA A 243 14.39 0.08 5.93
CA ALA A 243 14.24 1.43 6.45
C ALA A 243 12.95 2.03 5.87
N VAL A 244 12.03 2.44 6.74
CA VAL A 244 10.86 3.22 6.33
C VAL A 244 11.36 4.62 5.91
N PRO A 245 11.04 5.12 4.70
CA PRO A 245 11.43 6.47 4.31
C PRO A 245 10.88 7.49 5.31
N ALA A 246 11.69 8.50 5.65
CA ALA A 246 11.32 9.51 6.66
C ALA A 246 10.01 10.25 6.33
N SER A 247 9.62 10.35 5.05
CA SER A 247 8.33 10.90 4.60
C SER A 247 7.11 10.11 5.10
N TYR A 248 7.28 8.83 5.47
CA TYR A 248 6.21 7.97 5.99
C TYR A 248 6.18 7.91 7.53
N LEU A 249 7.25 8.37 8.20
CA LEU A 249 7.28 8.57 9.64
C LEU A 249 6.72 9.97 9.93
N GLY A 250 5.39 10.08 10.02
CA GLY A 250 4.72 11.35 10.25
C GLY A 250 5.36 12.15 11.39
N ALA A 251 5.54 13.45 11.18
CA ALA A 251 6.04 14.36 12.21
C ALA A 251 5.19 14.20 13.47
N THR A 252 5.83 13.79 14.57
CA THR A 252 5.24 13.82 15.90
C THR A 252 4.77 15.25 16.17
N PRO A 253 3.48 15.49 16.47
CA PRO A 253 3.07 16.82 16.89
C PRO A 253 3.82 17.14 18.18
N ALA A 254 4.61 18.21 18.15
CA ALA A 254 5.21 18.77 19.35
C ALA A 254 4.07 19.13 20.30
N VAL A 255 3.95 18.39 21.40
CA VAL A 255 3.08 18.76 22.51
C VAL A 255 3.65 20.05 23.08
N SER A 256 3.03 21.17 22.69
CA SER A 256 3.35 22.47 23.23
C SER A 256 2.76 22.54 24.64
N THR A 257 3.56 22.22 25.64
CA THR A 257 3.24 22.53 27.04
C THR A 257 3.46 24.03 27.26
N GLU A 258 2.50 24.86 26.90
CA GLU A 258 2.41 26.20 27.48
C GLU A 258 1.70 26.09 28.83
N ARG A 259 2.50 26.11 29.90
CA ARG A 259 2.00 26.43 31.23
C ARG A 259 1.73 27.94 31.25
N SER A 260 0.47 28.32 31.36
CA SER A 260 0.11 29.66 31.85
C SER A 260 0.28 29.66 33.37
N GLU A 261 1.31 30.36 33.88
CA GLU A 261 1.26 30.97 35.21
C GLU A 261 2.03 32.29 35.16
N GLY A 262 1.28 33.37 35.34
CA GLY A 262 1.68 34.77 35.37
C GLY A 262 0.42 35.60 35.57
#